data_AF-E6PPT6-F1
#
_entry.id   AF-E6PPT6-F1
#
_cell.length_a   1.000
_cell.length_b   1.000
_cell.length_c   1.000
_cell.angle_alpha   90.00
_cell.angle_beta   90.00
_cell.angle_gamma   90.00
#
_symmetry.space_group_name_H-M   'P 1'
#
loop_
_entity.id
_entity.type
_entity.pdbx_description
1 polymer ?
#
loop_
_entity_poly.entity_id
_entity_poly.type
_entity_poly.pdbx_seq_one_letter_code
_entity_poly.pdbx_strand_id
1 'polypeptide(L)' 'MGGSCEWRLKGAEAWLASGDGQQFSVPVNASFDIRVGAEPYHYICHFG' A
#
# COMPACT_ATOMS: atom_id res chain seq x y z
N MET A 1 -5.13 -16.26 1.15
CA MET A 1 -5.21 -14.86 1.59
C MET A 1 -4.90 -14.03 0.37
N GLY A 2 -5.92 -13.70 -0.40
CA GLY A 2 -5.81 -12.85 -1.58
C GLY A 2 -6.49 -11.55 -1.23
N GLY A 3 -5.73 -10.47 -1.18
CA GLY A 3 -6.25 -9.14 -1.04
C GLY A 3 -5.39 -8.24 -1.90
N SER A 4 -6.01 -7.36 -2.66
CA SER A 4 -5.33 -6.27 -3.32
C SER A 4 -5.75 -4.96 -2.65
N CYS A 5 -4.81 -4.04 -2.56
CA CYS A 5 -5.09 -2.67 -2.15
C CYS A 5 -4.51 -1.70 -3.17
N GLU A 6 -5.12 -0.52 -3.28
CA GLU A 6 -4.51 0.59 -3.98
C GLU A 6 -3.88 1.51 -2.94
N TRP A 7 -2.65 1.95 -3.19
CA TRP A 7 -1.96 2.88 -2.32
C TRP A 7 -1.41 4.05 -3.14
N ARG A 8 -1.23 5.19 -2.48
CA ARG A 8 -0.74 6.41 -3.13
C ARG A 8 0.08 7.23 -2.15
N LEU A 9 1.27 7.64 -2.58
CA LEU A 9 2.09 8.58 -1.81
C LEU A 9 1.44 9.96 -1.77
N LYS A 10 1.48 10.61 -0.62
CA LYS A 10 1.02 11.99 -0.48
C LYS A 10 1.87 12.90 -1.37
N GLY A 11 1.25 13.49 -2.39
CA GLY A 11 1.92 14.28 -3.42
C GLY A 11 2.08 13.57 -4.77
N ALA A 12 1.83 12.27 -4.84
CA ALA A 12 1.67 11.55 -6.10
C ALA A 12 0.20 11.61 -6.56
N GLU A 13 -0.02 11.75 -7.87
CA GLU A 13 -1.37 11.77 -8.45
C GLU A 13 -1.89 10.35 -8.73
N ALA A 14 -0.98 9.42 -9.03
CA ALA A 14 -1.31 8.06 -9.42
C ALA A 14 -1.53 7.13 -8.22
N TRP A 15 -2.59 6.34 -8.28
CA TRP A 15 -2.81 5.19 -7.40
C TRP A 15 -2.06 3.98 -7.95
N LEU A 16 -1.41 3.24 -7.05
CA LEU A 16 -0.63 2.05 -7.36
C LEU A 16 -1.33 0.84 -6.75
N ALA A 17 -1.62 -0.17 -7.56
CA ALA A 17 -2.13 -1.44 -7.05
C ALA A 17 -0.99 -2.23 -6.38
N SER A 18 -1.28 -2.81 -5.22
CA SER A 18 -0.44 -3.75 -4.50
C SER A 18 -1.24 -5.03 -4.27
N GLY A 19 -0.77 -6.12 -4.86
CA GLY A 19 -1.34 -7.46 -4.70
C GLY A 19 -0.53 -8.34 -3.75
N ASP A 20 -0.81 -9.65 -3.79
CA ASP A 20 -0.06 -10.64 -3.04
C ASP A 20 1.42 -10.67 -3.46
N GLY A 21 2.32 -10.73 -2.48
CA GLY A 21 3.77 -10.78 -2.71
C GLY A 21 4.40 -9.47 -3.18
N GLN A 22 3.63 -8.41 -3.42
CA GLN A 22 4.19 -7.10 -3.74
C GLN A 22 4.60 -6.34 -2.47
N GLN A 23 5.74 -5.66 -2.55
CA GLN A 23 6.26 -4.79 -1.52
C GLN A 23 6.45 -3.39 -2.12
N PHE A 24 6.18 -2.37 -1.31
CA PHE A 24 6.52 -1.00 -1.62
C PHE A 24 7.25 -0.36 -0.44
N SER A 25 8.15 0.57 -0.76
CA SER A 25 8.91 1.32 0.23
C SER A 25 8.35 2.72 0.37
N VAL A 26 8.07 3.13 1.60
CA VAL A 26 7.61 4.49 1.93
C VAL A 26 8.81 5.28 2.48
N PRO A 27 9.11 6.48 1.94
CA PRO A 27 10.21 7.31 2.44
C PRO A 27 10.01 7.75 3.89
N VAL A 28 11.11 8.04 4.60
CA VAL A 28 11.08 8.70 5.91
C VAL A 28 10.34 10.03 5.83
N ASN A 29 9.51 10.33 6.85
CA ASN A 29 8.64 11.52 6.92
C ASN A 29 7.62 11.65 5.75
N ALA A 30 7.31 10.55 5.07
CA ALA A 30 6.22 10.53 4.10
C ALA A 30 4.89 10.08 4.72
N SER A 31 3.81 10.33 4.00
CA SER A 31 2.49 9.77 4.28
C SER A 31 1.97 9.13 3.01
N PHE A 32 1.11 8.13 3.15
CA PHE A 32 0.44 7.49 2.03
C PHE A 32 -1.03 7.25 2.37
N ASP A 33 -1.87 7.28 1.35
CA ASP A 33 -3.24 6.83 1.42
C ASP A 33 -3.30 5.35 1.00
N ILE A 34 -4.16 4.57 1.63
CA ILE A 34 -4.43 3.18 1.26
C ILE A 34 -5.93 2.94 1.14
N ARG A 35 -6.33 2.24 0.08
CA ARG A 35 -7.70 1.82 -0.19
C ARG A 35 -7.71 0.30 -0.28
N VAL A 36 -8.41 -0.32 0.65
CA VAL A 36 -8.64 -1.77 0.66
C VAL A 36 -9.98 -2.03 -0.01
N GLY A 37 -10.00 -3.00 -0.94
CA GLY A 37 -11.22 -3.42 -1.63
C GLY A 37 -12.17 -4.21 -0.73
N ALA A 38 -13.09 -4.96 -1.35
CA ALA A 38 -14.08 -5.76 -0.63
C ALA A 38 -13.48 -6.93 0.17
N GLU A 39 -12.29 -7.39 -0.19
CA GLU A 39 -11.62 -8.50 0.47
C GLU A 39 -10.62 -7.99 1.53
N PRO A 40 -10.53 -8.64 2.70
CA PRO A 40 -9.59 -8.26 3.75
C PRO A 40 -8.15 -8.36 3.26
N TYR A 41 -7.45 -7.23 3.30
CA TYR A 41 -6.05 -7.12 2.91
C TYR A 41 -5.13 -7.27 4.12
N HIS A 42 -4.23 -8.25 4.04
CA HIS A 42 -3.19 -8.49 5.03
C HIS A 42 -1.86 -7.93 4.51
N TYR A 43 -1.24 -7.02 5.27
CA TYR A 43 0.10 -6.51 4.96
C TYR A 43 0.99 -6.56 6.20
N ILE A 44 2.29 -6.53 5.95
CA ILE A 44 3.32 -6.48 6.98
C ILE A 44 4.07 -5.17 6.82
N CYS A 45 4.14 -4.38 7.89
CA CYS A 45 4.95 -3.17 7.95
C CYS A 45 6.26 -3.50 8.68
N HIS A 46 7.39 -3.35 8.00
CA HIS A 46 8.71 -3.41 8.62
C HIS A 46 9.25 -1.99 8.80
N PHE A 47 9.69 -1.68 10.01
CA PHE A 47 10.45 -0.46 10.31
C PHE A 47 11.94 -0.82 10.34
N GLY A 48 12.75 -0.08 9.59
CA GLY A 48 14.21 -0.21 9.54
C GLY A 48 14.86 1.15 9.67
#